data_AF-A0A2W1A039-F1
#
_entry.id   AF-A0A2W1A039-F1
#
_cell.length_a   1.000
_cell.length_b   1.000
_cell.length_c   1.000
_cell.angle_alpha   90.00
_cell.angle_beta   90.00
_cell.angle_gamma   90.00
#
_symmetry.space_group_name_H-M   'P 1'
#
loop_
_entity.id
_entity.type
_entity.pdbx_description
1 polymer ?
#
loop_
_entity_poly.entity_id
_entity_poly.type
_entity_poly.pdbx_seq_one_letter_code
_entity_poly.pdbx_strand_id
1 'polypeptide(L)'
;MIQTDLFHNISVHIITHSIASNQVGSRREEMRTMHMGDAGKVLLEIRQLLNDINIMFFLRHGTCLGAVRDGKLIPWDDDIDIGSIIGLHDLDVRSIYKAADRFKEAGFTVKILPTDFHIGVELSKYEIPVDWTCYKAFKGDIFQYPAVKIPVRLYESLRQTCLLGESFYVPNPAEEYLTLKYGPDWRVPKKLGFEGDIIDSIPEAAVLDKSGVLKKILKFLFPKKYVTRIKILGPDMMPIKMTEITIVGVSRCTTDQEGFAHFNLLNEDYYAVVVGNDDEREILYEEILKPGKNYSYIEDPNERYGRIRVLKETPN
;
A
#
# COMPACT_ATOMS: atom_id res chain seq x y z
N MET A 1 38.96 -0.36 -12.23
CA MET A 1 38.20 -0.19 -13.49
C MET A 1 36.83 -0.76 -13.26
N ILE A 2 35.85 0.12 -13.32
CA ILE A 2 34.41 -0.14 -13.16
C ILE A 2 33.91 -0.98 -14.33
N GLN A 3 32.82 -1.73 -14.11
CA GLN A 3 31.55 -1.73 -14.86
C GLN A 3 31.00 -3.17 -14.92
N THR A 4 30.17 -3.54 -13.94
CA THR A 4 28.69 -3.59 -14.03
C THR A 4 28.20 -4.45 -15.17
N ASP A 5 27.66 -5.61 -14.85
CA ASP A 5 26.54 -6.21 -15.58
C ASP A 5 26.04 -7.41 -14.77
N LEU A 6 24.82 -7.28 -14.21
CA LEU A 6 23.84 -8.35 -13.92
C LEU A 6 22.79 -7.86 -12.91
N PHE A 7 22.03 -6.81 -13.25
CA PHE A 7 20.70 -6.59 -12.69
C PHE A 7 19.81 -6.02 -13.79
N HIS A 8 19.08 -6.89 -14.48
CA HIS A 8 18.07 -6.53 -15.47
C HIS A 8 16.74 -7.20 -15.08
N ASN A 9 15.66 -6.41 -15.21
CA ASN A 9 14.26 -6.66 -14.87
C ASN A 9 13.91 -6.54 -13.37
N ILE A 10 13.73 -5.30 -12.91
CA ILE A 10 13.04 -5.00 -11.65
C ILE A 10 11.58 -4.69 -12.01
N SER A 11 10.71 -5.67 -11.81
CA SER A 11 9.27 -5.47 -11.74
C SER A 11 8.95 -4.84 -10.39
N VAL A 12 8.17 -3.75 -10.39
CA VAL A 12 7.53 -3.30 -9.15
C VAL A 12 6.46 -4.34 -8.84
N HIS A 13 6.59 -4.99 -7.69
CA HIS A 13 5.58 -5.85 -7.10
C HIS A 13 5.39 -5.30 -5.69
N ILE A 14 4.46 -4.36 -5.50
CA ILE A 14 3.77 -4.30 -4.21
C ILE A 14 2.74 -5.40 -4.35
N ILE A 15 3.15 -6.64 -4.09
CA ILE A 15 2.17 -7.67 -3.82
C ILE A 15 2.01 -7.60 -2.31
N THR A 16 0.94 -6.98 -1.82
CA THR A 16 0.31 -7.35 -0.56
C THR A 16 -0.82 -8.31 -0.95
N HIS A 17 -0.64 -9.62 -0.75
CA HIS A 17 -1.76 -10.55 -0.81
C HIS A 17 -2.41 -10.61 0.58
N SER A 18 -3.40 -9.75 0.79
CA SER A 18 -4.59 -10.23 1.49
C SER A 18 -5.21 -11.32 0.61
N ILE A 19 -5.27 -12.51 1.21
CA ILE A 19 -5.49 -13.86 0.67
C ILE A 19 -6.37 -13.91 -0.59
N ALA A 20 -5.83 -14.49 -1.67
CA ALA A 20 -6.60 -14.88 -2.83
C ALA A 20 -7.54 -16.05 -2.48
N SER A 21 -8.85 -15.81 -2.48
CA SER A 21 -9.83 -16.88 -2.67
C SER A 21 -10.25 -16.88 -4.15
N ASN A 22 -9.77 -17.88 -4.90
CA ASN A 22 -10.25 -18.15 -6.25
C ASN A 22 -11.68 -18.69 -6.15
N GLN A 23 -12.70 -17.82 -6.13
CA GLN A 23 -14.06 -18.20 -6.54
C GLN A 23 -14.71 -17.10 -7.36
N VAL A 24 -14.97 -17.43 -8.64
CA VAL A 24 -15.89 -16.70 -9.51
C VAL A 24 -17.29 -16.81 -8.90
N GLY A 25 -17.79 -15.72 -8.33
CA GLY A 25 -19.16 -15.62 -7.83
C GLY A 25 -19.38 -14.30 -7.10
N SER A 26 -20.49 -13.61 -7.39
CA SER A 26 -20.85 -12.29 -6.83
C SER A 26 -21.24 -12.36 -5.33
N ARG A 27 -20.36 -12.88 -4.48
CA ARG A 27 -20.52 -12.84 -3.02
C ARG A 27 -19.58 -11.79 -2.47
N ARG A 28 -20.15 -10.88 -1.66
CA ARG A 28 -19.43 -9.88 -0.87
C ARG A 28 -18.20 -10.53 -0.22
N GLU A 29 -17.00 -10.08 -0.56
CA GLU A 29 -15.83 -10.31 0.29
C GLU A 29 -16.03 -9.41 1.52
N GLU A 30 -16.64 -9.93 2.59
CA GLU A 30 -16.58 -9.25 3.88
C GLU A 30 -15.11 -9.12 4.28
N MET A 31 -14.64 -7.90 4.55
CA MET A 31 -13.26 -7.66 5.02
C MET A 31 -12.95 -8.59 6.19
N ARG A 32 -11.98 -9.49 5.98
CA ARG A 32 -11.64 -10.54 6.94
C ARG A 32 -10.85 -9.91 8.09
N THR A 33 -11.51 -9.59 9.19
CA THR A 33 -10.83 -9.10 10.39
C THR A 33 -9.97 -10.18 11.03
N MET A 34 -8.83 -9.80 11.61
CA MET A 34 -7.98 -10.73 12.34
C MET A 34 -8.65 -11.29 13.61
N HIS A 35 -8.30 -12.52 13.97
CA HIS A 35 -8.57 -13.01 15.33
C HIS A 35 -7.60 -12.35 16.32
N MET A 36 -8.10 -11.42 17.15
CA MET A 36 -7.27 -10.56 18.01
C MET A 36 -6.33 -11.32 18.96
N GLY A 37 -6.76 -12.49 19.46
CA GLY A 37 -5.94 -13.31 20.34
C GLY A 37 -4.70 -13.88 19.63
N ASP A 38 -4.83 -14.24 18.35
CA ASP A 38 -3.70 -14.76 17.58
C ASP A 38 -2.86 -13.62 16.99
N ALA A 39 -3.49 -12.50 16.61
CA ALA A 39 -2.77 -11.29 16.21
C ALA A 39 -1.80 -10.82 17.30
N GLY A 40 -2.27 -10.80 18.57
CA GLY A 40 -1.42 -10.46 19.70
C GLY A 40 -0.24 -11.41 19.90
N LYS A 41 -0.47 -12.73 19.79
CA LYS A 41 0.61 -13.74 19.88
C LYS A 41 1.64 -13.56 18.77
N VAL A 42 1.16 -13.36 17.54
CA VAL A 42 2.01 -13.20 16.35
C VAL A 42 2.89 -11.95 16.48
N LEU A 43 2.34 -10.81 16.87
CA LEU A 43 3.13 -9.58 17.04
C LEU A 43 4.19 -9.71 18.14
N LEU A 44 3.85 -10.37 19.26
CA LEU A 44 4.79 -10.63 20.35
C LEU A 44 5.91 -11.61 19.94
N GLU A 45 5.58 -12.65 19.18
CA GLU A 45 6.57 -13.59 18.64
C GLU A 45 7.51 -12.91 17.64
N ILE A 46 6.98 -12.08 16.74
CA ILE A 46 7.80 -11.30 15.79
C ILE A 46 8.73 -10.36 16.54
N ARG A 47 8.22 -9.67 17.58
CA ARG A 47 9.03 -8.82 18.44
C ARG A 47 10.20 -9.59 19.03
N GLN A 48 9.96 -10.77 19.59
CA GLN A 48 11.00 -11.60 20.18
C GLN A 48 12.04 -12.02 19.12
N LEU A 49 11.59 -12.55 17.98
CA LEU A 49 12.48 -13.04 16.92
C LEU A 49 13.39 -11.95 16.35
N LEU A 50 12.87 -10.73 16.15
CA LEU A 50 13.67 -9.61 15.67
C LEU A 50 14.63 -9.07 16.74
N ASN A 51 14.20 -9.02 18.01
CA ASN A 51 15.06 -8.63 19.12
C ASN A 51 16.23 -9.60 19.30
N ASP A 52 16.01 -10.91 19.16
CA ASP A 52 17.04 -11.95 19.31
C ASP A 52 18.19 -11.81 18.29
N ILE A 53 17.94 -11.12 17.17
CA ILE A 53 18.93 -10.83 16.14
C ILE A 53 19.26 -9.34 16.02
N ASN A 54 18.88 -8.55 17.02
CA ASN A 54 19.12 -7.10 17.12
C ASN A 54 18.59 -6.29 15.93
N ILE A 55 17.45 -6.66 15.36
CA ILE A 55 16.78 -5.88 14.31
C ILE A 55 15.72 -5.00 14.94
N MET A 56 15.92 -3.69 14.83
CA MET A 56 14.91 -2.71 15.23
C MET A 56 13.82 -2.57 14.16
N PHE A 57 12.58 -2.57 14.61
CA PHE A 57 11.41 -2.29 13.78
C PHE A 57 10.47 -1.34 14.53
N PHE A 58 9.63 -0.64 13.77
CA PHE A 58 8.57 0.22 14.28
C PHE A 58 7.20 -0.29 13.83
N LEU A 59 6.18 -0.03 14.64
CA LEU A 59 4.79 -0.18 14.23
C LEU A 59 4.47 0.89 13.19
N ARG A 60 3.65 0.55 12.21
CA ARG A 60 3.25 1.46 11.14
C ARG A 60 1.75 1.29 10.83
N HIS A 61 1.18 2.13 9.96
CA HIS A 61 -0.21 2.00 9.49
C HIS A 61 -1.23 1.77 10.65
N GLY A 62 -2.19 0.85 10.49
CA GLY A 62 -3.26 0.56 11.45
C GLY A 62 -2.71 0.08 12.80
N THR A 63 -1.63 -0.69 12.77
CA THR A 63 -0.95 -1.15 14.00
C THR A 63 -0.36 0.01 14.81
N CYS A 64 0.31 0.98 14.16
CA CYS A 64 0.79 2.20 14.83
C CYS A 64 -0.37 3.08 15.30
N LEU A 65 -1.39 3.24 14.46
CA LEU A 65 -2.57 4.06 14.76
C LEU A 65 -3.26 3.54 16.02
N GLY A 66 -3.56 2.24 16.08
CA GLY A 66 -4.17 1.61 17.25
C GLY A 66 -3.30 1.74 18.50
N ALA A 67 -1.99 1.50 18.38
CA ALA A 67 -1.07 1.62 19.51
C ALA A 67 -1.00 3.04 20.10
N VAL A 68 -0.99 4.07 19.25
CA VAL A 68 -0.85 5.47 19.67
C VAL A 68 -2.19 6.07 20.10
N ARG A 69 -3.28 5.78 19.38
CA ARG A 69 -4.61 6.33 19.65
C ARG A 69 -5.30 5.62 20.82
N ASP A 70 -5.29 4.30 20.80
CA ASP A 70 -6.16 3.47 21.63
C ASP A 70 -5.39 2.55 22.61
N GLY A 71 -4.07 2.45 22.47
CA GLY A 71 -3.23 1.51 23.24
C GLY A 71 -3.50 0.03 22.93
N LYS A 72 -4.11 -0.26 21.78
CA LYS A 72 -4.55 -1.62 21.37
C LYS A 72 -4.55 -1.78 19.85
N LEU A 73 -4.56 -3.03 19.37
CA LEU A 73 -4.82 -3.33 17.96
C LEU A 73 -6.24 -2.89 17.57
N ILE A 74 -6.43 -2.47 16.32
CA ILE A 74 -7.74 -2.06 15.81
C ILE A 74 -8.61 -3.31 15.61
N PRO A 75 -9.81 -3.42 16.22
CA PRO A 75 -10.59 -4.66 16.19
C PRO A 75 -11.09 -5.09 14.81
N TRP A 76 -11.07 -4.18 13.84
CA TRP A 76 -11.51 -4.42 12.47
C TRP A 76 -10.38 -4.38 11.44
N ASP A 77 -9.12 -4.28 11.87
CA ASP A 77 -7.96 -4.50 10.99
C ASP A 77 -7.89 -5.96 10.56
N ASP A 78 -7.33 -6.18 9.38
CA ASP A 78 -7.13 -7.48 8.75
C ASP A 78 -5.67 -7.95 8.75
N ASP A 79 -4.72 -7.09 9.15
CA ASP A 79 -3.30 -7.42 9.21
C ASP A 79 -2.51 -6.71 10.34
N ILE A 80 -1.23 -7.07 10.43
CA ILE A 80 -0.26 -6.41 11.31
C ILE A 80 0.80 -5.74 10.46
N ASP A 81 1.13 -4.52 10.83
CA ASP A 81 1.88 -3.62 10.00
C ASP A 81 3.14 -3.15 10.72
N ILE A 82 4.30 -3.60 10.26
CA ILE A 82 5.60 -3.25 10.84
C ILE A 82 6.59 -2.77 9.79
N GLY A 83 7.56 -1.95 10.18
CA GLY A 83 8.52 -1.38 9.25
C GLY A 83 9.91 -1.21 9.83
N SER A 84 10.88 -1.17 8.91
CA SER A 84 12.26 -0.78 9.19
C SER A 84 12.77 0.05 8.00
N ILE A 85 13.87 0.79 8.16
CA ILE A 85 14.48 1.57 7.05
C ILE A 85 15.89 1.04 6.83
N ILE A 86 16.17 0.62 5.59
CA ILE A 86 17.50 0.13 5.19
C ILE A 86 18.51 1.27 5.33
N GLY A 87 19.58 1.04 6.09
CA GLY A 87 20.61 2.03 6.41
C GLY A 87 20.36 2.83 7.69
N LEU A 88 19.22 2.63 8.37
CA LEU A 88 19.00 3.13 9.73
C LEU A 88 18.94 1.97 10.72
N HIS A 89 19.29 2.26 11.99
CA HIS A 89 19.25 1.28 13.09
C HIS A 89 19.92 -0.05 12.75
N ASP A 90 21.07 0.04 12.07
CA ASP A 90 21.90 -1.08 11.63
C ASP A 90 21.21 -2.11 10.71
N LEU A 91 20.07 -1.76 10.11
CA LEU A 91 19.40 -2.61 9.15
C LEU A 91 20.13 -2.59 7.80
N ASP A 92 20.63 -3.75 7.38
CA ASP A 92 21.10 -4.00 6.02
C ASP A 92 20.29 -5.11 5.33
N VAL A 93 20.48 -5.25 4.02
CA VAL A 93 19.75 -6.25 3.22
C VAL A 93 20.00 -7.68 3.73
N ARG A 94 21.21 -8.01 4.18
CA ARG A 94 21.53 -9.36 4.68
C ARG A 94 20.79 -9.66 5.98
N SER A 95 20.67 -8.68 6.87
CA SER A 95 19.89 -8.79 8.10
C SER A 95 18.42 -9.10 7.82
N ILE A 96 17.83 -8.51 6.75
CA ILE A 96 16.45 -8.80 6.34
C ILE A 96 16.29 -10.27 5.93
N TYR A 97 17.16 -10.79 5.06
CA TYR A 97 17.10 -12.19 4.64
C TYR A 97 17.35 -13.16 5.81
N LYS A 98 18.26 -12.82 6.73
CA LYS A 98 18.50 -13.59 7.95
C LYS A 98 17.24 -13.65 8.84
N ALA A 99 16.54 -12.54 9.00
CA ALA A 99 15.29 -12.49 9.73
C ALA A 99 14.19 -13.30 9.04
N ALA A 100 14.08 -13.22 7.72
CA ALA A 100 13.15 -14.03 6.93
C ALA A 100 13.37 -15.54 7.14
N ASP A 101 14.61 -16.00 7.23
CA ASP A 101 14.91 -17.40 7.53
C ASP A 101 14.54 -17.78 8.98
N ARG A 102 14.78 -16.89 9.95
CA ARG A 102 14.32 -17.09 11.34
C ARG A 102 12.79 -17.18 11.44
N PHE A 103 12.05 -16.37 10.68
CA PHE A 103 10.60 -16.48 10.61
C PHE A 103 10.15 -17.84 10.05
N LYS A 104 10.79 -18.34 8.99
CA LYS A 104 10.50 -19.69 8.46
C LYS A 104 10.76 -20.78 9.50
N GLU A 105 11.90 -20.70 10.20
CA GLU A 105 12.26 -21.64 11.28
C GLU A 105 11.22 -21.62 12.42
N ALA A 106 10.65 -20.44 12.70
CA ALA A 106 9.56 -20.26 13.67
C ALA A 106 8.17 -20.63 13.13
N GLY A 107 8.07 -21.18 11.91
CA GLY A 107 6.81 -21.67 11.33
C GLY A 107 5.93 -20.61 10.67
N PHE A 108 6.49 -19.44 10.34
CA PHE A 108 5.80 -18.47 9.48
C PHE A 108 5.87 -18.90 8.01
N THR A 109 4.80 -18.66 7.27
CA THR A 109 4.89 -18.53 5.80
C THR A 109 5.59 -17.21 5.50
N VAL A 110 6.55 -17.21 4.58
CA VAL A 110 7.37 -16.03 4.27
C VAL A 110 7.51 -15.86 2.77
N LYS A 111 7.23 -14.65 2.28
CA LYS A 111 7.50 -14.24 0.90
C LYS A 111 8.25 -12.91 0.89
N ILE A 112 9.32 -12.85 0.10
CA ILE A 112 10.17 -11.65 0.01
C ILE A 112 9.94 -11.01 -1.36
N LEU A 113 9.66 -9.70 -1.34
CA LEU A 113 9.24 -8.90 -2.48
C LEU A 113 10.10 -7.65 -2.59
N PRO A 114 11.26 -7.73 -3.27
CA PRO A 114 12.10 -6.56 -3.47
C PRO A 114 11.53 -5.64 -4.56
N THR A 115 11.51 -4.34 -4.29
CA THR A 115 11.13 -3.27 -5.24
C THR A 115 12.20 -2.18 -5.27
N ASP A 116 12.02 -1.17 -6.14
CA ASP A 116 12.89 0.02 -6.16
C ASP A 116 12.82 0.83 -4.85
N PHE A 117 11.70 0.76 -4.12
CA PHE A 117 11.42 1.62 -2.95
C PHE A 117 11.49 0.89 -1.61
N HIS A 118 11.38 -0.43 -1.58
CA HIS A 118 11.44 -1.22 -0.34
C HIS A 118 11.77 -2.69 -0.62
N ILE A 119 11.98 -3.47 0.44
CA ILE A 119 11.89 -4.93 0.43
C ILE A 119 10.71 -5.29 1.33
N GLY A 120 9.64 -5.84 0.76
CA GLY A 120 8.52 -6.37 1.51
C GLY A 120 8.84 -7.78 1.98
N VAL A 121 8.53 -8.09 3.24
CA VAL A 121 8.54 -9.44 3.77
C VAL A 121 7.13 -9.72 4.25
N GLU A 122 6.33 -10.35 3.38
CA GLU A 122 4.99 -10.81 3.74
C GLU A 122 5.13 -12.05 4.61
N LEU A 123 4.55 -12.00 5.80
CA LEU A 123 4.54 -13.10 6.76
C LEU A 123 3.10 -13.54 7.00
N SER A 124 2.91 -14.83 7.28
CA SER A 124 1.63 -15.29 7.84
C SER A 124 1.82 -16.44 8.80
N LYS A 125 1.09 -16.40 9.92
CA LYS A 125 1.02 -17.48 10.91
C LYS A 125 -0.33 -17.41 11.63
N TYR A 126 -0.95 -18.57 11.88
CA TYR A 126 -2.31 -18.64 12.46
C TYR A 126 -3.36 -17.82 11.69
N GLU A 127 -3.22 -17.77 10.35
CA GLU A 127 -4.07 -16.95 9.47
C GLU A 127 -4.01 -15.45 9.74
N ILE A 128 -3.01 -14.97 10.48
CA ILE A 128 -2.71 -13.55 10.68
C ILE A 128 -1.70 -13.11 9.63
N PRO A 129 -2.06 -12.23 8.69
CA PRO A 129 -1.12 -11.57 7.78
C PRO A 129 -0.28 -10.55 8.56
N VAL A 130 1.00 -10.46 8.22
CA VAL A 130 1.88 -9.41 8.71
C VAL A 130 2.74 -8.87 7.58
N ASP A 131 2.70 -7.57 7.38
CA ASP A 131 3.52 -6.87 6.41
C ASP A 131 4.71 -6.23 7.11
N TRP A 132 5.90 -6.84 6.94
CA TRP A 132 7.16 -6.22 7.32
C TRP A 132 7.79 -5.51 6.14
N THR A 133 7.62 -4.19 6.08
CA THR A 133 8.15 -3.37 4.98
C THR A 133 9.49 -2.73 5.35
N CYS A 134 10.55 -3.10 4.64
CA CYS A 134 11.88 -2.52 4.80
C CYS A 134 12.14 -1.44 3.74
N TYR A 135 11.95 -0.17 4.11
CA TYR A 135 12.00 0.96 3.17
C TYR A 135 13.41 1.34 2.74
N LYS A 136 13.51 1.83 1.50
CA LYS A 136 14.68 2.54 0.97
C LYS A 136 14.39 4.03 0.96
N ALA A 137 15.23 4.82 1.62
CA ALA A 137 15.12 6.27 1.60
C ALA A 137 15.43 6.83 0.20
N PHE A 138 14.60 7.75 -0.28
CA PHE A 138 14.83 8.48 -1.51
C PHE A 138 14.63 9.98 -1.27
N LYS A 139 15.72 10.74 -1.45
CA LYS A 139 15.75 12.21 -1.24
C LYS A 139 15.24 12.66 0.15
N GLY A 140 15.50 11.87 1.19
CA GLY A 140 15.12 12.19 2.57
C GLY A 140 13.74 11.65 2.99
N ASP A 141 13.07 10.89 2.14
CA ASP A 141 11.72 10.39 2.38
C ASP A 141 11.59 8.90 2.09
N ILE A 142 10.57 8.27 2.68
CA ILE A 142 10.08 6.95 2.30
C ILE A 142 8.66 7.09 1.72
N PHE A 143 8.27 6.12 0.89
CA PHE A 143 6.97 6.11 0.24
C PHE A 143 6.14 4.94 0.79
N GLN A 144 4.95 5.27 1.28
CA GLN A 144 3.96 4.30 1.77
C GLN A 144 2.74 4.33 0.86
N TYR A 145 2.06 3.19 0.75
CA TYR A 145 0.85 3.08 -0.07
C TYR A 145 -0.22 4.11 0.34
N PRO A 146 -1.00 4.71 -0.60
CA PRO A 146 -0.88 4.56 -2.06
C PRO A 146 0.18 5.44 -2.72
N ALA A 147 0.60 6.55 -2.10
CA ALA A 147 1.73 7.36 -2.54
C ALA A 147 2.16 8.36 -1.45
N VAL A 148 1.89 8.03 -0.19
CA VAL A 148 2.12 8.91 0.95
C VAL A 148 3.62 9.03 1.19
N LYS A 149 4.09 10.27 1.14
CA LYS A 149 5.49 10.61 1.34
C LYS A 149 5.72 10.90 2.83
N ILE A 150 6.55 10.10 3.48
CA ILE A 150 6.87 10.26 4.91
C ILE A 150 8.35 10.62 5.07
N PRO A 151 8.70 11.73 5.75
CA PRO A 151 10.09 12.12 5.99
C PRO A 151 10.85 11.11 6.84
N VAL A 152 12.07 10.75 6.41
CA VAL A 152 12.96 9.82 7.13
C VAL A 152 13.31 10.33 8.53
N ARG A 153 13.34 11.65 8.75
CA ARG A 153 13.63 12.25 10.07
C ARG A 153 12.72 11.74 11.20
N LEU A 154 11.49 11.31 10.87
CA LEU A 154 10.57 10.74 11.85
C LEU A 154 11.02 9.38 12.39
N TYR A 155 12.00 8.76 11.73
CA TYR A 155 12.49 7.44 12.04
C TYR A 155 13.94 7.44 12.52
N GLU A 156 14.66 8.56 12.45
CA GLU A 156 16.06 8.67 12.92
C GLU A 156 16.17 8.39 14.42
N SER A 157 15.16 8.79 15.20
CA SER A 157 15.06 8.48 16.63
C SER A 157 13.64 8.09 16.97
N LEU A 158 13.39 6.79 17.15
CA LEU A 158 12.05 6.27 17.39
C LEU A 158 11.57 6.54 18.82
N ARG A 159 10.25 6.74 18.97
CA ARG A 159 9.58 6.86 20.27
C ARG A 159 9.07 5.48 20.70
N GLN A 160 9.07 5.20 22.00
CA GLN A 160 8.43 4.01 22.54
C GLN A 160 6.94 4.23 22.82
N THR A 161 6.14 3.19 22.61
CA THR A 161 4.74 3.09 23.04
C THR A 161 4.49 1.72 23.68
N CYS A 162 3.43 1.60 24.48
CA CYS A 162 3.01 0.33 25.07
C CYS A 162 1.89 -0.27 24.22
N LEU A 163 2.03 -1.54 23.85
CA LEU A 163 1.00 -2.31 23.16
C LEU A 163 1.08 -3.76 23.65
N LEU A 164 -0.05 -4.36 24.00
CA LEU A 164 -0.11 -5.74 24.53
C LEU A 164 0.79 -5.98 25.77
N GLY A 165 0.98 -4.94 26.60
CA GLY A 165 1.83 -4.99 27.79
C GLY A 165 3.34 -4.90 27.53
N GLU A 166 3.76 -4.79 26.26
CA GLU A 166 5.15 -4.72 25.85
C GLU A 166 5.51 -3.36 25.22
N SER A 167 6.80 -3.04 25.21
CA SER A 167 7.32 -1.82 24.59
C SER A 167 7.59 -2.03 23.10
N PHE A 168 7.01 -1.17 22.26
CA PHE A 168 7.23 -1.13 20.82
C PHE A 168 7.70 0.26 20.37
N TYR A 169 8.35 0.33 19.21
CA TYR A 169 8.76 1.59 18.61
C TYR A 169 7.71 2.12 17.63
N VAL A 170 7.57 3.44 17.58
CA VAL A 170 6.76 4.20 16.63
C VAL A 170 7.55 5.40 16.10
N PRO A 171 7.14 6.02 14.99
CA PRO A 171 7.74 7.26 14.52
C PRO A 171 7.72 8.37 15.57
N ASN A 172 8.61 9.35 15.43
CA ASN A 172 8.78 10.43 16.40
C ASN A 172 8.86 11.81 15.71
N PRO A 173 7.90 12.72 15.95
CA PRO A 173 6.68 12.51 16.74
C PRO A 173 5.68 11.58 16.04
N ALA A 174 5.03 10.70 16.79
CA ALA A 174 4.05 9.75 16.26
C ALA A 174 2.81 10.48 15.71
N GLU A 175 2.43 11.57 16.36
CA GLU A 175 1.31 12.43 15.99
C GLU A 175 1.54 13.13 14.65
N GLU A 176 2.80 13.45 14.33
CA GLU A 176 3.16 14.01 13.03
C GLU A 176 3.04 12.95 11.94
N TYR A 177 3.58 11.75 12.17
CA TYR A 177 3.43 10.62 11.26
C TYR A 177 1.95 10.30 10.96
N LEU A 178 1.13 10.20 12.00
CA LEU A 178 -0.29 9.86 11.83
C LEU A 178 -1.06 10.97 11.10
N THR A 179 -0.71 12.24 11.33
CA THR A 179 -1.27 13.36 10.56
C THR A 179 -0.87 13.30 9.09
N LEU A 180 0.40 13.00 8.79
CA LEU A 180 0.88 12.85 7.41
C LEU A 180 0.26 11.66 6.69
N LYS A 181 -0.06 10.58 7.43
CA LYS A 181 -0.57 9.34 6.83
C LYS A 181 -2.09 9.29 6.71
N TYR A 182 -2.81 9.78 7.72
CA TYR A 182 -4.27 9.65 7.88
C TYR A 182 -4.97 11.01 7.97
N GLY A 183 -4.28 12.12 7.69
CA GLY A 183 -4.87 13.45 7.78
C GLY A 183 -5.09 13.94 9.23
N PRO A 184 -5.60 15.17 9.41
CA PRO A 184 -5.73 15.80 10.73
C PRO A 184 -6.70 15.09 11.68
N ASP A 185 -7.67 14.35 11.13
CA ASP A 185 -8.74 13.68 11.87
C ASP A 185 -8.41 12.24 12.28
N TRP A 186 -7.15 11.81 12.20
CA TRP A 186 -6.73 10.44 12.52
C TRP A 186 -7.14 9.93 13.91
N ARG A 187 -7.43 10.86 14.83
CA ARG A 187 -7.94 10.56 16.18
C ARG A 187 -9.39 10.09 16.20
N VAL A 188 -10.14 10.30 15.13
CA VAL A 188 -11.52 9.80 15.00
C VAL A 188 -11.47 8.36 14.50
N PRO A 189 -11.98 7.37 15.26
CA PRO A 189 -12.01 5.99 14.81
C PRO A 189 -12.91 5.83 13.58
N LYS A 190 -12.36 5.31 12.49
CA LYS A 190 -13.07 5.01 11.24
C LYS A 190 -12.89 3.54 10.89
N LYS A 191 -14.00 2.86 10.63
CA LYS A 191 -14.01 1.50 10.04
C LYS A 191 -14.03 1.55 8.52
N LEU A 192 -14.72 2.54 7.96
CA LEU A 192 -14.83 2.81 6.54
C LEU A 192 -14.60 4.30 6.31
N GLY A 193 -14.12 4.66 5.12
CA GLY A 193 -13.91 6.06 4.71
C GLY A 193 -12.58 6.66 5.19
N PHE A 194 -11.72 5.87 5.85
CA PHE A 194 -10.37 6.31 6.22
C PHE A 194 -9.48 6.50 4.98
N GLU A 195 -9.81 5.82 3.88
CA GLU A 195 -9.14 5.91 2.60
C GLU A 195 -9.19 7.33 2.04
N GLY A 196 -10.33 8.02 2.27
CA GLY A 196 -10.51 9.42 1.93
C GLY A 196 -9.48 10.31 2.62
N ASP A 197 -9.31 10.15 3.93
CA ASP A 197 -8.35 10.95 4.69
C ASP A 197 -6.90 10.70 4.24
N ILE A 198 -6.58 9.44 3.92
CA ILE A 198 -5.26 9.08 3.37
C ILE A 198 -5.03 9.80 2.05
N ILE A 199 -6.00 9.75 1.13
CA ILE A 199 -5.88 10.37 -0.19
C ILE A 199 -5.77 11.89 -0.07
N ASP A 200 -6.58 12.52 0.79
CA ASP A 200 -6.55 13.97 1.03
C ASP A 200 -5.23 14.42 1.68
N SER A 201 -4.54 13.54 2.40
CA SER A 201 -3.23 13.83 2.99
C SER A 201 -2.10 13.88 1.94
N ILE A 202 -2.32 13.36 0.72
CA ILE A 202 -1.31 13.32 -0.34
C ILE A 202 -1.29 14.66 -1.08
N PRO A 203 -0.17 15.40 -1.10
CA PRO A 203 -0.08 16.65 -1.84
C PRO A 203 -0.34 16.43 -3.33
N GLU A 204 -1.12 17.30 -3.95
CA GLU A 204 -1.47 17.20 -5.38
C GLU A 204 -0.23 17.13 -6.29
N ALA A 205 0.85 17.82 -5.93
CA ALA A 205 2.12 17.78 -6.64
C ALA A 205 2.80 16.39 -6.62
N ALA A 206 2.53 15.57 -5.59
CA ALA A 206 3.05 14.21 -5.48
C ALA A 206 2.32 13.21 -6.40
N VAL A 207 1.05 13.47 -6.72
CA VAL A 207 0.27 12.70 -7.71
C VAL A 207 0.83 12.89 -9.13
N LEU A 208 1.61 13.94 -9.37
CA LEU A 208 2.09 14.37 -10.69
C LEU A 208 3.61 14.17 -10.91
N ASP A 209 4.34 13.51 -10.01
CA ASP A 209 5.80 13.40 -10.14
C ASP A 209 6.23 12.40 -11.24
N LYS A 210 6.99 12.93 -12.20
CA LYS A 210 7.29 12.34 -13.50
C LYS A 210 8.57 11.53 -13.43
N SER A 211 8.46 10.20 -13.37
CA SER A 211 9.64 9.32 -13.46
C SER A 211 10.41 9.45 -14.80
N GLY A 212 11.74 9.57 -14.66
CA GLY A 212 12.85 9.11 -15.55
C GLY A 212 12.85 9.45 -17.05
N VAL A 213 13.93 10.10 -17.53
CA VAL A 213 14.21 10.34 -18.96
C VAL A 213 14.16 9.05 -19.79
N LEU A 214 14.72 7.95 -19.29
CA LEU A 214 14.71 6.65 -19.97
C LEU A 214 13.29 6.06 -20.11
N LYS A 215 12.46 6.18 -19.07
CA LYS A 215 11.06 5.72 -19.10
C LYS A 215 10.21 6.55 -20.07
N LYS A 216 10.52 7.85 -20.24
CA LYS A 216 9.88 8.71 -21.26
C LYS A 216 10.21 8.27 -22.69
N ILE A 217 11.45 7.84 -22.96
CA ILE A 217 11.89 7.35 -24.28
C ILE A 217 11.19 6.04 -24.64
N LEU A 218 11.10 5.09 -23.69
CA LEU A 218 10.36 3.83 -23.91
C LEU A 218 8.86 4.06 -24.14
N LYS A 219 8.24 5.00 -23.40
CA LYS A 219 6.84 5.42 -23.63
C LYS A 219 6.64 6.02 -25.02
N PHE A 220 7.59 6.80 -25.51
CA PHE A 220 7.53 7.40 -26.85
C PHE A 220 7.64 6.35 -27.96
N LEU A 221 8.49 5.34 -27.81
CA LEU A 221 8.70 4.29 -28.82
C LEU A 221 7.61 3.21 -28.82
N PHE A 222 7.02 2.88 -27.65
CA PHE A 222 6.03 1.80 -27.51
C PHE A 222 4.78 2.21 -26.71
N PRO A 223 4.02 3.24 -27.13
CA PRO A 223 2.94 3.82 -26.34
C PRO A 223 1.84 2.80 -26.00
N LYS A 224 1.43 1.96 -26.97
CA LYS A 224 0.36 0.96 -26.77
C LYS A 224 0.67 -0.08 -25.68
N LYS A 225 1.96 -0.30 -25.35
CA LYS A 225 2.35 -1.25 -24.29
C LYS A 225 2.06 -0.72 -22.88
N TYR A 226 1.94 0.59 -22.72
CA TYR A 226 1.84 1.26 -21.42
C TYR A 226 0.52 1.98 -21.20
N VAL A 227 -0.27 2.22 -22.25
CA VAL A 227 -1.58 2.86 -22.15
C VAL A 227 -2.60 1.88 -21.59
N THR A 228 -2.91 2.03 -20.31
CA THR A 228 -3.99 1.35 -19.62
C THR A 228 -5.26 2.21 -19.72
N ARG A 229 -6.40 1.60 -20.01
CA ARG A 229 -7.68 2.31 -20.13
C ARG A 229 -8.65 1.85 -19.06
N ILE A 230 -9.39 2.79 -18.47
CA ILE A 230 -10.45 2.49 -17.51
C ILE A 230 -11.75 3.10 -18.05
N LYS A 231 -12.72 2.24 -18.39
CA LYS A 231 -14.07 2.65 -18.79
C LYS A 231 -14.94 2.81 -17.57
N ILE A 232 -15.60 3.95 -17.45
CA ILE A 232 -16.53 4.23 -16.35
C ILE A 232 -17.96 4.17 -16.86
N LEU A 233 -18.77 3.37 -16.20
CA LEU A 233 -20.16 3.12 -16.53
C LEU A 233 -21.05 3.48 -15.33
N GLY A 234 -22.20 4.09 -15.62
CA GLY A 234 -23.24 4.28 -14.61
C GLY A 234 -23.97 2.98 -14.28
N PRO A 235 -24.89 3.00 -13.30
CA PRO A 235 -25.68 1.83 -12.92
C PRO A 235 -26.56 1.27 -14.06
N ASP A 236 -26.86 2.10 -15.05
CA ASP A 236 -27.59 1.78 -16.27
C ASP A 236 -26.69 1.21 -17.40
N MET A 237 -25.40 0.96 -17.11
CA MET A 237 -24.37 0.51 -18.04
C MET A 237 -24.03 1.54 -19.15
N MET A 238 -24.48 2.78 -19.02
CA MET A 238 -24.14 3.84 -19.97
C MET A 238 -22.80 4.48 -19.61
N PRO A 239 -21.98 4.88 -20.60
CA PRO A 239 -20.71 5.54 -20.32
C PRO A 239 -20.86 6.88 -19.60
N ILE A 240 -20.09 7.08 -18.53
CA ILE A 240 -20.01 8.35 -17.83
C ILE A 240 -18.92 9.20 -18.47
N LYS A 241 -19.34 10.32 -19.04
CA LYS A 241 -18.48 11.24 -19.79
C LYS A 241 -18.02 12.38 -18.91
N MET A 242 -16.87 12.96 -19.24
CA MET A 242 -16.35 14.16 -18.57
C MET A 242 -16.21 14.01 -17.05
N THR A 243 -16.08 12.78 -16.53
CA THR A 243 -15.81 12.53 -15.12
C THR A 243 -14.31 12.44 -14.87
N GLU A 244 -13.87 12.98 -13.74
CA GLU A 244 -12.47 12.94 -13.34
C GLU A 244 -12.12 11.56 -12.78
N ILE A 245 -10.99 11.01 -13.23
CA ILE A 245 -10.42 9.76 -12.72
C ILE A 245 -8.97 10.03 -12.33
N THR A 246 -8.61 9.70 -11.09
CA THR A 246 -7.24 9.84 -10.59
C THR A 246 -6.70 8.48 -10.20
N ILE A 247 -5.54 8.11 -10.74
CA ILE A 247 -4.71 7.04 -10.18
C ILE A 247 -3.68 7.72 -9.27
N VAL A 248 -3.81 7.50 -7.96
CA VAL A 248 -2.98 8.17 -6.95
C VAL A 248 -1.51 7.86 -7.18
N GLY A 249 -0.66 8.88 -7.16
CA GLY A 249 0.78 8.76 -7.45
C GLY A 249 1.14 8.58 -8.93
N VAL A 250 0.16 8.58 -9.85
CA VAL A 250 0.40 8.40 -11.30
C VAL A 250 -0.03 9.63 -12.09
N SER A 251 -1.35 9.89 -12.16
CA SER A 251 -1.91 11.04 -12.87
C SER A 251 -3.42 11.15 -12.66
N ARG A 252 -3.96 12.31 -13.01
CA ARG A 252 -5.38 12.60 -13.14
C ARG A 252 -5.76 12.75 -14.61
N CYS A 253 -6.91 12.21 -15.01
CA CYS A 253 -7.44 12.25 -16.37
C CYS A 253 -8.96 12.44 -16.33
N THR A 254 -9.55 12.86 -17.46
CA THR A 254 -11.00 12.98 -17.61
C THR A 254 -11.49 11.94 -18.62
N THR A 255 -12.64 11.32 -18.39
CA THR A 255 -13.22 10.36 -19.34
C THR A 255 -13.64 11.02 -20.65
N ASP A 256 -13.41 10.33 -21.76
CA ASP A 256 -13.82 10.78 -23.09
C ASP A 256 -15.32 10.56 -23.37
N GLN A 257 -15.74 10.75 -24.63
CA GLN A 257 -17.12 10.57 -25.06
C GLN A 257 -17.63 9.13 -24.97
N GLU A 258 -16.73 8.16 -24.89
CA GLU A 258 -17.03 6.74 -24.73
C GLU A 258 -16.85 6.27 -23.28
N GLY A 259 -16.53 7.19 -22.36
CA GLY A 259 -16.36 6.94 -20.94
C GLY A 259 -14.98 6.40 -20.55
N PHE A 260 -13.97 6.49 -21.42
CA PHE A 260 -12.62 5.99 -21.12
C PHE A 260 -11.69 7.07 -20.55
N ALA A 261 -11.04 6.76 -19.43
CA ALA A 261 -9.86 7.45 -18.93
C ALA A 261 -8.59 6.67 -19.31
N HIS A 262 -7.51 7.40 -19.62
CA HIS A 262 -6.29 6.83 -20.21
C HIS A 262 -5.06 7.12 -19.35
N PHE A 263 -4.37 6.07 -18.89
CA PHE A 263 -3.24 6.16 -17.98
C PHE A 263 -2.00 5.51 -18.56
N ASN A 264 -0.83 6.05 -18.26
CA ASN A 264 0.46 5.44 -18.65
C ASN A 264 1.08 4.70 -17.46
N LEU A 265 0.61 3.48 -17.23
CA LEU A 265 1.12 2.61 -16.18
C LEU A 265 2.46 2.01 -16.58
N LEU A 266 3.34 1.85 -15.61
CA LEU A 266 4.68 1.32 -15.84
C LEU A 266 4.81 -0.13 -15.38
N ASN A 267 4.03 -0.53 -14.37
CA ASN A 267 4.12 -1.83 -13.74
C ASN A 267 2.72 -2.37 -13.45
N GLU A 268 2.65 -3.68 -13.26
CA GLU A 268 1.51 -4.31 -12.60
C GLU A 268 1.64 -4.08 -11.11
N ASP A 269 0.63 -3.47 -10.49
CA ASP A 269 0.67 -3.12 -9.07
C ASP A 269 -0.74 -2.90 -8.50
N TYR A 270 -0.83 -2.72 -7.18
CA TYR A 270 -2.02 -2.15 -6.55
C TYR A 270 -2.03 -0.63 -6.74
N TYR A 271 -3.19 -0.11 -7.08
CA TYR A 271 -3.43 1.30 -7.29
C TYR A 271 -4.70 1.74 -6.56
N ALA A 272 -4.63 2.88 -5.88
CA ALA A 272 -5.81 3.59 -5.44
C ALA A 272 -6.34 4.44 -6.61
N VAL A 273 -7.58 4.18 -7.01
CA VAL A 273 -8.28 4.88 -8.09
C VAL A 273 -9.42 5.70 -7.48
N VAL A 274 -9.42 7.00 -7.75
CA VAL A 274 -10.50 7.91 -7.36
C VAL A 274 -11.38 8.17 -8.58
N VAL A 275 -12.68 7.97 -8.43
CA VAL A 275 -13.71 8.21 -9.44
C VAL A 275 -14.54 9.42 -9.02
N GLY A 276 -14.58 10.46 -9.86
CA GLY A 276 -15.21 11.73 -9.53
C GLY A 276 -14.31 12.70 -8.77
N ASN A 277 -14.90 13.79 -8.28
CA ASN A 277 -14.24 14.86 -7.56
C ASN A 277 -14.97 15.20 -6.24
N ASP A 278 -14.26 15.90 -5.36
CA ASP A 278 -14.80 16.51 -4.13
C ASP A 278 -15.55 15.50 -3.24
N ASP A 279 -16.68 15.93 -2.65
CA ASP A 279 -17.46 15.17 -1.66
C ASP A 279 -18.25 13.99 -2.27
N GLU A 280 -18.39 13.94 -3.60
CA GLU A 280 -19.11 12.87 -4.31
C GLU A 280 -18.18 11.79 -4.85
N ARG A 281 -16.87 11.90 -4.62
CA ARG A 281 -15.89 10.95 -5.14
C ARG A 281 -16.04 9.56 -4.52
N GLU A 282 -15.79 8.54 -5.32
CA GLU A 282 -15.63 7.16 -4.88
C GLU A 282 -14.14 6.78 -4.90
N ILE A 283 -13.72 5.99 -3.91
CA ILE A 283 -12.34 5.52 -3.80
C ILE A 283 -12.32 4.01 -3.94
N LEU A 284 -11.66 3.54 -4.99
CA LEU A 284 -11.33 2.15 -5.23
C LEU A 284 -9.91 1.92 -4.72
N TYR A 285 -9.78 1.45 -3.49
CA TYR A 285 -8.55 1.64 -2.72
C TYR A 285 -7.42 0.67 -3.09
N GLU A 286 -7.70 -0.54 -3.58
CA GLU A 286 -6.70 -1.58 -3.89
C GLU A 286 -7.00 -2.30 -5.21
N GLU A 287 -6.88 -1.59 -6.33
CA GLU A 287 -7.13 -2.14 -7.66
C GLU A 287 -5.85 -2.68 -8.30
N ILE A 288 -5.90 -3.90 -8.84
CA ILE A 288 -4.76 -4.52 -9.54
C ILE A 288 -4.82 -4.11 -11.02
N LEU A 289 -3.91 -3.22 -11.42
CA LEU A 289 -3.85 -2.73 -12.81
C LEU A 289 -2.55 -3.14 -13.48
N LYS A 290 -2.66 -3.57 -14.74
CA LYS A 290 -1.54 -3.97 -15.60
C LYS A 290 -1.32 -2.94 -16.71
N PRO A 291 -0.05 -2.66 -17.08
CA PRO A 291 0.26 -1.80 -18.21
C PRO A 291 -0.34 -2.33 -19.52
N GLY A 292 -0.98 -1.45 -20.30
CA GLY A 292 -1.48 -1.80 -21.63
C GLY A 292 -2.76 -2.63 -21.65
N LYS A 293 -3.46 -2.75 -20.52
CA LYS A 293 -4.74 -3.46 -20.40
C LYS A 293 -5.93 -2.51 -20.31
N ASN A 294 -7.11 -3.01 -20.64
CA ASN A 294 -8.37 -2.30 -20.49
C ASN A 294 -9.12 -2.80 -19.25
N TYR A 295 -9.76 -1.89 -18.54
CA TYR A 295 -10.58 -2.18 -17.38
C TYR A 295 -11.94 -1.50 -17.50
N SER A 296 -12.96 -2.06 -16.87
CA SER A 296 -14.26 -1.42 -16.72
C SER A 296 -14.65 -1.32 -15.25
N TYR A 297 -15.25 -0.19 -14.91
CA TYR A 297 -15.92 0.08 -13.65
C TYR A 297 -17.40 0.33 -13.90
N ILE A 298 -18.25 -0.15 -12.99
CA ILE A 298 -19.69 0.15 -12.95
C ILE A 298 -19.96 0.76 -11.58
N GLU A 299 -20.42 2.00 -11.55
CA GLU A 299 -20.77 2.67 -10.30
C GLU A 299 -21.83 1.90 -9.51
N ASP A 300 -21.60 1.76 -8.21
CA ASP A 300 -22.59 1.23 -7.28
C ASP A 300 -23.17 2.37 -6.42
N PRO A 301 -24.43 2.76 -6.65
CA PRO A 301 -25.02 3.89 -5.92
C PRO A 301 -25.24 3.57 -4.43
N ASN A 302 -25.17 2.30 -4.03
CA ASN A 302 -25.45 1.87 -2.66
C ASN A 302 -24.19 1.69 -1.81
N GLU A 303 -23.00 1.71 -2.40
CA GLU A 303 -21.74 1.43 -1.71
C GLU A 303 -20.61 2.28 -2.25
N ARG A 304 -20.19 3.27 -1.46
CA ARG A 304 -19.16 4.26 -1.86
C ARG A 304 -17.85 4.17 -1.08
N TYR A 305 -17.75 3.28 -0.08
CA TYR A 305 -16.61 3.17 0.83
C TYR A 305 -16.10 1.73 0.90
N GLY A 306 -14.80 1.55 1.20
CA GLY A 306 -14.19 0.22 1.35
C GLY A 306 -14.15 -0.61 0.07
N ARG A 307 -14.19 0.04 -1.10
CA ARG A 307 -14.27 -0.63 -2.40
C ARG A 307 -12.87 -1.06 -2.81
N ILE A 308 -12.67 -2.36 -3.00
CA ILE A 308 -11.41 -2.95 -3.45
C ILE A 308 -11.68 -4.02 -4.51
N ARG A 309 -10.75 -4.18 -5.46
CA ARG A 309 -10.79 -5.20 -6.53
C ARG A 309 -12.11 -5.20 -7.33
N VAL A 310 -12.71 -4.03 -7.55
CA VAL A 310 -13.98 -3.91 -8.30
C VAL A 310 -13.78 -3.65 -9.79
N LEU A 311 -12.58 -3.22 -10.22
CA LEU A 311 -12.26 -3.06 -11.64
C LEU A 311 -12.11 -4.42 -12.32
N LYS A 312 -12.79 -4.59 -13.44
CA LYS A 312 -12.74 -5.84 -14.23
C LYS A 312 -11.86 -5.65 -15.46
N GLU A 313 -10.84 -6.48 -15.62
CA GLU A 313 -10.06 -6.53 -16.87
C GLU A 313 -11.00 -6.91 -18.03
N THR A 314 -10.89 -6.19 -19.13
CA THR A 314 -11.70 -6.36 -20.34
C THR A 314 -10.81 -6.63 -21.55
N PRO A 315 -11.32 -7.28 -22.61
CA PRO A 315 -10.58 -7.47 -23.85
C PRO A 315 -10.13 -6.14 -24.47
N ASN A 316 -9.00 -6.20 -25.16
CA ASN A 316 -8.44 -5.05 -25.89
C ASN A 316 -9.21 -4.69 -27.15
#